data_AF-A0A077AU54-F1
#
_entry.id   AF-A0A077AU54-F1
#
_cell.length_a   1.000
_cell.length_b   1.000
_cell.length_c   1.000
_cell.angle_alpha   90.00
_cell.angle_beta   90.00
_cell.angle_gamma   90.00
#
_symmetry.space_group_name_H-M   'P 1'
#
loop_
_entity.id
_entity.type
_entity.pdbx_description
1 polymer ?
#
loop_
_entity_poly.entity_id
_entity_poly.type
_entity_poly.pdbx_seq_one_letter_code
_entity_poly.pdbx_strand_id
1 'polypeptide(L)'
;MPSNQIIKNKKAYYQHLAEASQYSLNITNWIIFFCHLILSVQLDTKDLVQFTLKKARFWTQYSDLLSPRQTKVIKRLFEAGKEGFVGGISAKKYMIIADCSKATATRDLALLVELGCLYQLEGGGRNTRYDLAI
;
A
#
# COMPACT_ATOMS: atom_id res chain seq x y z
N MET A 1 18.85 10.23 15.54
CA MET A 1 19.72 10.58 16.68
C MET A 1 20.67 9.41 16.93
N PRO A 2 21.98 9.50 16.66
CA PRO A 2 22.92 8.47 17.07
C PRO A 2 23.11 8.55 18.58
N SER A 3 22.91 7.43 19.27
CA SER A 3 22.81 7.30 20.72
C SER A 3 24.19 7.25 21.42
N ASN A 4 24.38 8.16 22.38
CA ASN A 4 25.20 8.20 23.62
C ASN A 4 26.52 7.43 23.81
N GLN A 5 26.85 6.38 23.07
CA GLN A 5 28.12 5.65 23.23
C GLN A 5 29.31 6.39 22.59
N ILE A 6 29.04 7.22 21.58
CA ILE A 6 30.05 8.03 20.89
C ILE A 6 30.68 9.08 21.83
N ILE A 7 29.98 9.46 22.90
CA ILE A 7 30.37 10.57 23.79
C ILE A 7 31.53 10.18 24.72
N LYS A 8 31.58 8.93 25.19
CA LYS A 8 32.60 8.48 26.17
C LYS A 8 34.00 8.33 25.56
N ASN A 9 34.09 8.09 24.26
CA ASN A 9 35.35 7.93 23.54
C ASN A 9 35.54 9.00 22.45
N LYS A 10 34.98 10.21 22.64
CA LYS A 10 35.14 11.31 21.67
C LYS A 10 36.61 11.56 21.30
N LYS A 11 37.53 11.50 22.27
CA LYS A 11 38.94 11.79 22.04
C LYS A 11 39.61 10.74 21.13
N ALA A 12 39.38 9.46 21.39
CA ALA A 12 39.86 8.36 20.55
C ALA A 12 39.16 8.33 19.18
N TYR A 13 37.86 8.62 19.14
CA TYR A 13 37.06 8.72 17.92
C TYR A 13 37.57 9.83 17.00
N TYR A 14 37.84 11.04 17.52
CA TYR A 14 38.37 12.15 16.71
C TYR A 14 39.86 11.98 16.38
N GLN A 15 40.64 11.26 17.19
CA GLN A 15 42.05 10.96 16.91
C GLN A 15 42.18 9.97 15.74
N HIS A 16 41.40 8.89 15.74
CA HIS A 16 41.35 7.95 14.60
C HIS A 16 40.71 8.56 13.34
N LEU A 17 39.78 9.51 13.51
CA LEU A 17 39.21 10.26 12.39
C LEU A 17 40.25 11.22 11.76
N ALA A 18 41.11 11.84 12.58
CA ALA A 18 42.17 12.70 12.10
C ALA A 18 43.26 11.90 11.35
N GLU A 19 43.64 10.72 11.85
CA GLU A 19 44.60 9.83 11.19
C GLU A 19 44.04 9.19 9.91
N ALA A 20 42.76 8.80 9.89
CA ALA A 20 42.12 8.17 8.74
C ALA A 20 41.72 9.17 7.62
N SER A 21 41.62 10.46 7.92
CA SER A 21 41.21 11.48 6.95
C SER A 21 42.31 11.91 5.98
N GLN A 22 43.53 11.39 6.11
CA GLN A 22 44.61 11.78 5.21
C GLN A 22 44.62 11.04 3.88
N TYR A 23 44.38 9.72 3.79
CA TYR A 23 44.31 9.04 2.48
C TYR A 23 43.53 7.73 2.54
N SER A 24 42.21 7.78 2.30
CA SER A 24 41.49 6.86 1.41
C SER A 24 39.98 7.04 1.59
N LEU A 25 39.30 7.14 0.45
CA LEU A 25 37.85 7.25 0.32
C LEU A 25 37.19 5.95 0.81
N ASN A 26 36.97 5.81 2.13
CA ASN A 26 36.42 4.58 2.71
C ASN A 26 34.90 4.52 2.53
N ILE A 27 34.48 4.13 1.33
CA ILE A 27 33.09 3.90 0.91
C ILE A 27 32.44 2.69 1.62
N THR A 28 33.19 1.90 2.39
CA THR A 28 32.71 0.66 3.03
C THR A 28 31.56 0.91 4.00
N ASN A 29 31.64 1.98 4.81
CA ASN A 29 30.57 2.33 5.74
C ASN A 29 29.29 2.79 5.02
N TRP A 30 29.46 3.43 3.85
CA TRP A 30 28.33 3.83 3.01
C TRP A 30 27.66 2.62 2.36
N ILE A 31 28.44 1.64 1.91
CA ILE A 31 27.93 0.38 1.36
C ILE A 31 27.20 -0.44 2.43
N ILE A 32 27.74 -0.55 3.65
CA ILE A 32 27.08 -1.28 4.75
C ILE A 32 25.74 -0.63 5.12
N PHE A 33 25.68 0.70 5.17
CA PHE A 33 24.43 1.43 5.40
C PHE A 33 23.41 1.20 4.28
N PHE A 34 23.86 1.24 3.01
CA PHE A 34 23.01 1.02 1.84
C PHE A 34 22.51 -0.43 1.75
N CYS A 35 23.35 -1.42 2.09
CA CYS A 35 22.96 -2.81 2.17
C CYS A 35 21.90 -3.03 3.26
N HIS A 36 22.02 -2.41 4.43
CA HIS A 36 20.98 -2.46 5.47
C HIS A 36 19.70 -1.76 5.04
N LEU A 37 19.79 -0.64 4.31
CA LEU A 37 18.63 0.01 3.71
C LEU A 37 17.91 -0.92 2.72
N ILE A 38 18.64 -1.55 1.80
CA ILE A 38 18.08 -2.55 0.86
C ILE A 38 17.46 -3.74 1.61
N LEU A 39 18.11 -4.23 2.67
CA LEU A 39 17.60 -5.34 3.48
C LEU A 39 16.31 -4.94 4.22
N SER A 40 16.25 -3.72 4.77
CA SER A 40 15.06 -3.21 5.49
C SER A 40 13.88 -2.93 4.56
N VAL A 41 14.16 -2.61 3.29
CA VAL A 41 13.17 -2.45 2.22
C VAL A 41 12.54 -3.79 1.82
N GLN A 42 13.13 -4.95 2.16
CA GLN A 42 12.60 -6.27 1.72
C GLN A 42 11.25 -6.66 2.34
N LEU A 43 10.80 -6.06 3.45
CA LEU A 43 9.55 -6.45 4.11
C LEU A 43 8.38 -5.51 3.78
N ASP A 44 8.53 -4.19 3.89
CA ASP A 44 7.43 -3.24 3.60
C ASP A 44 7.23 -2.93 2.11
N THR A 45 8.29 -3.02 1.31
CA THR A 45 8.24 -2.67 -0.12
C THR A 45 7.62 -3.78 -0.95
N LYS A 46 7.69 -5.01 -0.46
CA LYS A 46 7.08 -6.17 -1.12
C LYS A 46 5.57 -6.01 -1.22
N ASP A 47 4.91 -5.58 -0.15
CA ASP A 47 3.45 -5.44 -0.13
C ASP A 47 2.99 -4.27 -1.01
N LEU A 48 3.71 -3.15 -1.00
CA LEU A 48 3.40 -2.01 -1.87
C LEU A 48 3.60 -2.37 -3.35
N VAL A 49 4.68 -3.08 -3.68
CA VAL A 49 4.96 -3.55 -5.04
C VAL A 49 3.90 -4.57 -5.47
N GLN A 50 3.55 -5.53 -4.61
CA GLN A 50 2.48 -6.49 -4.89
C GLN A 50 1.13 -5.81 -5.09
N PHE A 51 0.76 -4.86 -4.24
CA PHE A 51 -0.47 -4.08 -4.38
C PHE A 51 -0.48 -3.28 -5.68
N THR A 52 0.64 -2.67 -6.06
CA THR A 52 0.78 -1.91 -7.31
C THR A 52 0.64 -2.82 -8.54
N LEU A 53 1.28 -4.01 -8.52
CA LEU A 53 1.15 -5.00 -9.59
C LEU A 53 -0.27 -5.56 -9.69
N LYS A 54 -0.90 -5.86 -8.57
CA LYS A 54 -2.30 -6.29 -8.48
C LYS A 54 -3.24 -5.22 -9.03
N LYS A 55 -3.05 -3.95 -8.65
CA LYS A 55 -3.81 -2.81 -9.18
C LYS A 55 -3.63 -2.66 -10.70
N ALA A 56 -2.40 -2.78 -11.21
CA ALA A 56 -2.16 -2.71 -12.65
C ALA A 56 -2.89 -3.83 -13.41
N ARG A 57 -2.76 -5.08 -12.95
CA ARG A 57 -3.45 -6.24 -13.52
C ARG A 57 -4.96 -6.08 -13.49
N PHE A 58 -5.51 -5.59 -12.38
CA PHE A 58 -6.93 -5.30 -12.25
C PHE A 58 -7.40 -4.35 -13.35
N TRP A 59 -6.70 -3.23 -13.55
CA TRP A 59 -7.13 -2.26 -14.57
C TRP A 59 -6.93 -2.78 -15.99
N THR A 60 -5.89 -3.57 -16.26
CA THR A 60 -5.73 -4.23 -17.56
C THR A 60 -6.86 -5.22 -17.86
N GLN A 61 -7.38 -5.91 -16.84
CA GLN A 61 -8.41 -6.92 -17.01
C GLN A 61 -9.83 -6.34 -17.10
N TYR A 62 -10.12 -5.29 -16.33
CA TYR A 62 -11.50 -4.84 -16.10
C TYR A 62 -11.82 -3.43 -16.63
N SER A 63 -10.85 -2.64 -17.11
CA SER A 63 -11.09 -1.23 -17.50
C SER A 63 -12.25 -1.05 -18.46
N ASP A 64 -12.37 -1.95 -19.43
CA ASP A 64 -13.32 -1.84 -20.54
C ASP A 64 -14.69 -2.43 -20.19
N LEU A 65 -14.76 -3.23 -19.11
CA LEU A 65 -15.98 -3.85 -18.61
C LEU A 65 -16.72 -2.97 -17.60
N LEU A 66 -15.99 -2.05 -16.95
CA LEU A 66 -16.52 -1.23 -15.88
C LEU A 66 -17.18 0.04 -16.41
N SER A 67 -18.43 0.27 -16.01
CA SER A 67 -19.10 1.55 -16.28
C SER A 67 -18.38 2.71 -15.57
N PRO A 68 -18.57 3.97 -16.00
CA PRO A 68 -17.91 5.13 -15.39
C PRO A 68 -18.13 5.24 -13.88
N ARG A 69 -19.33 4.89 -13.40
CA ARG A 69 -19.67 4.93 -11.96
C ARG A 69 -18.96 3.83 -11.18
N GLN A 70 -18.90 2.62 -11.72
CA GLN A 70 -18.19 1.49 -11.09
C GLN A 70 -16.70 1.78 -11.04
N THR A 71 -16.13 2.28 -12.14
CA THR A 71 -14.73 2.74 -12.22
C THR A 71 -14.42 3.79 -11.16
N LYS A 72 -15.30 4.77 -10.93
CA LYS A 72 -15.14 5.78 -9.88
C LYS A 72 -15.07 5.14 -8.49
N VAL A 73 -15.96 4.19 -8.20
CA VAL A 73 -15.99 3.49 -6.92
C VAL A 73 -14.73 2.66 -6.72
N ILE A 74 -14.34 1.86 -7.71
CA ILE A 74 -13.14 1.02 -7.61
C ILE A 74 -11.88 1.85 -7.43
N LYS A 75 -11.74 2.99 -8.14
CA LYS A 75 -10.64 3.95 -7.92
C LYS A 75 -10.60 4.40 -6.45
N ARG A 76 -11.75 4.74 -5.87
CA ARG A 76 -11.87 5.15 -4.47
C ARG A 76 -11.48 4.04 -3.49
N LEU A 77 -11.73 2.77 -3.82
CA LEU A 77 -11.26 1.64 -3.02
C LEU A 77 -9.74 1.49 -3.09
N PHE A 78 -9.16 1.60 -4.28
CA PHE A 78 -7.71 1.57 -4.45
C PHE A 78 -6.98 2.77 -3.80
N GLU A 79 -7.65 3.92 -3.64
CA GLU A 79 -7.12 5.08 -2.91
C GLU A 79 -6.94 4.83 -1.41
N ALA A 80 -7.67 3.85 -0.83
CA ALA A 80 -7.45 3.45 0.56
C ALA A 80 -6.12 2.72 0.78
N GLY A 81 -5.42 2.35 -0.30
CA GLY A 81 -4.10 1.74 -0.25
C GLY A 81 -4.11 0.32 0.30
N LYS A 82 -2.95 -0.14 0.78
CA LYS A 82 -2.74 -1.52 1.26
C LYS A 82 -3.58 -1.89 2.49
N GLU A 83 -3.94 -0.89 3.31
CA GLU A 83 -4.75 -1.09 4.52
C GLU A 83 -6.21 -1.42 4.19
N GLY A 84 -6.60 -1.30 2.91
CA GLY A 84 -7.94 -1.58 2.44
C GLY A 84 -8.95 -0.51 2.86
N PHE A 85 -10.14 -0.60 2.28
CA PHE A 85 -11.18 0.38 2.57
C PHE A 85 -11.86 0.03 3.90
N VAL A 86 -11.44 0.69 4.98
CA VAL A 86 -11.83 0.35 6.37
C VAL A 86 -13.32 0.01 6.53
N GLY A 87 -13.57 -1.21 7.00
CA GLY A 87 -14.90 -1.77 7.22
C GLY A 87 -15.67 -2.10 5.93
N GLY A 88 -14.96 -2.26 4.80
CA GLY A 88 -15.48 -2.60 3.48
C GLY A 88 -16.39 -1.56 2.85
N ILE A 89 -16.68 -1.77 1.56
CA ILE A 89 -17.74 -1.02 0.88
C ILE A 89 -19.09 -1.63 1.19
N SER A 90 -20.07 -0.77 1.49
CA SER A 90 -21.47 -1.16 1.66
C SER A 90 -22.31 -0.49 0.58
N ALA A 91 -23.55 -0.95 0.37
CA ALA A 91 -24.48 -0.28 -0.52
C ALA A 91 -24.63 1.22 -0.18
N LYS A 92 -24.67 1.58 1.11
CA LYS A 92 -24.77 2.99 1.54
C LYS A 92 -23.52 3.80 1.15
N LYS A 93 -22.32 3.25 1.37
CA LYS A 93 -21.06 3.93 0.98
C LYS A 93 -20.95 4.02 -0.55
N TYR A 94 -21.38 2.98 -1.27
CA TYR A 94 -21.40 2.96 -2.74
C TYR A 94 -22.31 4.07 -3.29
N MET A 95 -23.53 4.20 -2.76
CA MET A 95 -24.47 5.26 -3.17
C MET A 95 -23.85 6.66 -3.06
N ILE A 96 -23.12 6.93 -1.96
CA ILE A 96 -22.48 8.23 -1.74
C ILE A 96 -21.36 8.49 -2.76
N ILE A 97 -20.58 7.45 -3.12
CA ILE A 97 -19.46 7.61 -4.06
C ILE A 97 -19.96 7.71 -5.52
N ALA A 98 -20.90 6.85 -5.89
CA ALA A 98 -21.41 6.71 -7.25
C ALA A 98 -22.61 7.62 -7.57
N ASP A 99 -23.15 8.32 -6.56
CA ASP A 99 -24.34 9.17 -6.65
C ASP A 99 -25.52 8.44 -7.33
N CYS A 100 -25.96 7.34 -6.71
CA CYS A 100 -26.99 6.48 -7.29
C CYS A 100 -27.99 5.94 -6.25
N SER A 101 -29.11 5.42 -6.74
CA SER A 101 -30.13 4.81 -5.89
C SER A 101 -29.62 3.55 -5.19
N LYS A 102 -30.25 3.17 -4.08
CA LYS A 102 -29.94 1.92 -3.37
C LYS A 102 -30.07 0.69 -4.26
N ALA A 103 -31.13 0.63 -5.08
CA ALA A 103 -31.35 -0.48 -6.01
C ALA A 103 -30.25 -0.58 -7.07
N THR A 104 -29.79 0.56 -7.59
CA THR A 104 -28.65 0.63 -8.52
C THR A 104 -27.37 0.14 -7.84
N ALA A 105 -27.08 0.66 -6.63
CA ALA A 105 -25.89 0.27 -5.88
C ALA A 105 -25.85 -1.23 -5.56
N THR A 106 -26.98 -1.84 -5.19
CA THR A 106 -27.03 -3.28 -4.92
C THR A 106 -26.82 -4.12 -6.17
N ARG A 107 -27.35 -3.71 -7.33
CA ARG A 107 -27.11 -4.40 -8.60
C ARG A 107 -25.66 -4.27 -9.05
N ASP A 108 -25.09 -3.08 -8.95
CA ASP A 108 -23.69 -2.85 -9.28
C ASP A 108 -22.75 -3.68 -8.40
N LEU A 109 -23.00 -3.72 -7.09
CA LEU A 109 -22.19 -4.53 -6.17
C LEU A 109 -22.29 -6.03 -6.49
N ALA A 110 -23.48 -6.53 -6.81
CA ALA A 110 -23.66 -7.92 -7.23
C ALA A 110 -22.92 -8.22 -8.53
N LEU A 111 -23.01 -7.35 -9.53
CA LEU A 111 -22.30 -7.49 -10.80
C LEU A 111 -20.78 -7.43 -10.60
N LEU A 112 -20.28 -6.53 -9.76
CA LEU A 112 -18.85 -6.44 -9.44
C LEU A 112 -18.34 -7.69 -8.72
N VAL A 113 -19.19 -8.39 -7.96
CA VAL A 113 -18.87 -9.69 -7.37
C VAL A 113 -18.85 -10.78 -8.43
N GLU A 114 -19.84 -10.81 -9.31
CA GLU A 114 -19.93 -11.77 -10.42
C GLU A 114 -18.73 -11.65 -11.38
N LEU A 115 -18.31 -10.42 -11.68
CA LEU A 115 -17.12 -10.13 -12.48
C LEU A 115 -15.80 -10.48 -11.76
N GLY A 116 -15.83 -10.80 -10.47
CA GLY A 116 -14.63 -11.05 -9.68
C GLY A 116 -13.83 -9.78 -9.34
N CYS A 117 -14.44 -8.59 -9.46
CA CYS A 117 -13.83 -7.33 -9.04
C CYS A 117 -13.88 -7.15 -7.51
N LEU A 118 -14.94 -7.66 -6.89
CA LEU A 118 -15.18 -7.60 -5.44
C LEU A 118 -15.46 -8.99 -4.89
N TYR A 119 -15.20 -9.18 -3.60
CA TYR A 119 -15.69 -10.32 -2.83
C TYR A 119 -16.48 -9.84 -1.62
N GLN A 120 -17.41 -10.67 -1.14
CA GLN A 120 -18.20 -10.38 0.05
C GLN A 120 -17.39 -10.72 1.31
N LEU A 121 -17.31 -9.78 2.25
CA LEU A 121 -16.69 -9.99 3.56
C LEU A 121 -17.66 -10.76 4.49
N GLU A 122 -17.10 -11.52 5.43
CA GLU A 122 -17.88 -12.22 6.45
C GLU A 122 -18.68 -11.22 7.30
N GLY A 123 -19.99 -11.45 7.39
CA GLY A 123 -20.95 -10.50 8.00
C GLY A 123 -22.27 -10.50 7.24
N GLY A 124 -23.09 -11.53 7.46
CA GLY A 124 -24.37 -11.70 6.77
C GLY A 124 -25.44 -10.66 7.14
N GLY A 125 -26.32 -10.35 6.19
CA GLY A 125 -27.56 -9.59 6.42
C GLY A 125 -27.47 -8.09 6.10
N ARG A 126 -28.12 -7.25 6.93
CA ARG A 126 -28.25 -5.78 6.72
C ARG A 126 -26.92 -5.03 6.65
N ASN A 127 -25.83 -5.68 7.05
CA ASN A 127 -24.51 -5.08 7.10
C ASN A 127 -23.52 -5.70 6.12
N THR A 128 -23.99 -6.29 5.02
CA THR A 128 -23.12 -6.84 3.97
C THR A 128 -22.04 -5.83 3.55
N ARG A 129 -20.80 -6.30 3.49
CA ARG A 129 -19.62 -5.52 3.08
C ARG A 129 -18.88 -6.26 1.99
N TYR A 130 -18.19 -5.49 1.16
CA TYR A 130 -17.37 -6.03 0.08
C TYR A 130 -15.98 -5.40 0.12
N ASP A 131 -15.01 -6.09 -0.47
CA ASP A 131 -13.65 -5.60 -0.66
C ASP A 131 -13.07 -6.04 -2.02
N LEU A 132 -11.95 -5.44 -2.42
CA LEU A 132 -11.28 -5.72 -3.69
C LEU A 132 -10.75 -7.16 -3.74
N ALA A 133 -11.12 -7.91 -4.76
CA ALA A 133 -10.64 -9.28 -4.96
C ALA A 133 -9.25 -9.29 -5.62
N ILE A 134 -8.22 -8.84 -4.89
CA ILE A 134 -6.84 -8.68 -5.40
C ILE A 134 -5.76 -9.39 -4.60
#